data_AF-A0A818MIU9-F1
#
_entry.id   AF-A0A818MIU9-F1
#
_cell.length_a   1.000
_cell.length_b   1.000
_cell.length_c   1.000
_cell.angle_alpha   90.00
_cell.angle_beta   90.00
_cell.angle_gamma   90.00
#
_symmetry.space_group_name_H-M   'P 1'
#
loop_
_entity.id
_entity.type
_entity.pdbx_description
1 polymer ?
#
loop_
_entity_poly.entity_id
_entity_poly.type
_entity_poly.pdbx_seq_one_letter_code
_entity_poly.pdbx_strand_id
1 'polypeptide(L)'
;IRSFAAVMLRRLFQTEFENFWSKYSVDQQTAVKKELIARITQLDDDETIRKKVCYIAAELAKNLMDENEQSQWPEIMEFLFQSANSSHSALKESALIIFEAFPGIFGNQAEQLTQIIHQIFLNCLNDQDSKVRYTAAQAFAAYLKHNCEKTQLLNIH
;
A
#
# COMPACT_ATOMS: atom_id res chain seq x y z
N ILE A 1 -22.75 -4.84 -6.06
CA ILE A 1 -22.29 -6.03 -5.29
C ILE A 1 -20.77 -5.99 -5.02
N ARG A 2 -19.89 -5.95 -6.04
CA ARG A 2 -18.42 -5.94 -5.86
C ARG A 2 -17.89 -4.79 -4.97
N SER A 3 -18.41 -3.58 -5.17
CA SER A 3 -18.09 -2.40 -4.38
C SER A 3 -18.43 -2.52 -2.88
N PHE A 4 -19.51 -3.24 -2.54
CA PHE A 4 -19.93 -3.49 -1.16
C PHE A 4 -19.08 -4.59 -0.52
N ALA A 5 -18.80 -5.67 -1.27
CA ALA A 5 -17.91 -6.75 -0.83
C ALA A 5 -16.51 -6.24 -0.48
N ALA A 6 -15.95 -5.35 -1.29
CA ALA A 6 -14.66 -4.72 -1.03
C ALA A 6 -14.65 -3.91 0.28
N VAL A 7 -15.72 -3.15 0.56
CA VAL A 7 -15.84 -2.39 1.82
C VAL A 7 -15.95 -3.32 3.03
N MET A 8 -16.74 -4.39 2.92
CA MET A 8 -16.88 -5.38 3.99
C MET A 8 -15.58 -6.12 4.26
N LEU A 9 -14.81 -6.48 3.21
CA LEU A 9 -13.52 -7.14 3.37
C LEU A 9 -12.50 -6.22 4.06
N ARG A 10 -12.44 -4.95 3.68
CA ARG A 10 -11.60 -3.96 4.39
C ARG A 10 -11.98 -3.88 5.87
N ARG A 11 -13.28 -3.77 6.18
CA ARG A 11 -13.74 -3.71 7.57
C ARG A 11 -13.37 -4.97 8.35
N LEU A 12 -13.50 -6.16 7.74
CA LEU A 12 -13.09 -7.42 8.35
C LEU A 12 -11.60 -7.43 8.68
N PHE A 13 -10.75 -6.99 7.75
CA PHE A 13 -9.31 -6.85 7.98
C PHE A 13 -9.00 -5.82 9.07
N GLN A 14 -9.80 -4.77 9.22
CA GLN A 14 -9.60 -3.78 10.27
C GLN A 14 -10.03 -4.26 11.66
N THR A 15 -11.12 -5.02 11.77
CA THR A 15 -11.77 -5.28 13.06
C THR A 15 -11.51 -6.68 13.62
N GLU A 16 -11.22 -7.66 12.77
CA GLU A 16 -11.22 -9.09 13.16
C GLU A 16 -9.98 -9.84 12.67
N PHE A 17 -8.90 -9.14 12.30
CA PHE A 17 -7.75 -9.74 11.62
C PHE A 17 -7.21 -11.01 12.29
N GLU A 18 -6.84 -10.91 13.56
CA GLU A 18 -6.29 -12.04 14.32
C GLU A 18 -7.27 -13.20 14.48
N ASN A 19 -8.57 -12.89 14.53
CA ASN A 19 -9.65 -13.86 14.75
C ASN A 19 -9.90 -14.78 13.55
N PHE A 20 -9.47 -14.42 12.34
CA PHE A 20 -9.61 -15.28 11.16
C PHE A 20 -8.29 -15.56 10.45
N TRP A 21 -7.35 -14.62 10.40
CA TRP A 21 -6.12 -14.77 9.62
C TRP A 21 -5.23 -15.90 10.17
N SER A 22 -5.14 -16.01 11.49
CA SER A 22 -4.42 -17.09 12.19
C SER A 22 -5.00 -18.49 11.95
N LYS A 23 -6.27 -18.58 11.54
CA LYS A 23 -6.96 -19.84 11.24
C LYS A 23 -6.75 -20.32 9.81
N TYR A 24 -6.27 -19.46 8.92
CA TYR A 24 -5.96 -19.83 7.55
C TYR A 24 -4.63 -20.58 7.45
N SER A 25 -4.57 -21.57 6.57
CA SER A 25 -3.29 -22.20 6.22
C SER A 25 -2.38 -21.20 5.49
N VAL A 26 -1.08 -21.46 5.52
CA VAL A 26 -0.08 -20.65 4.80
C VAL A 26 -0.42 -20.56 3.31
N ASP A 27 -0.94 -21.64 2.71
CA ASP A 27 -1.38 -21.65 1.31
C ASP A 27 -2.57 -20.73 1.06
N GLN A 28 -3.55 -20.71 1.98
CA GLN A 28 -4.72 -19.82 1.88
C GLN A 28 -4.32 -18.36 2.04
N GLN A 29 -3.46 -18.04 3.01
CA GLN A 29 -2.92 -16.69 3.19
C GLN A 29 -2.16 -16.24 1.93
N THR A 30 -1.34 -17.13 1.35
CA THR A 30 -0.60 -16.86 0.12
C THR A 30 -1.53 -16.64 -1.08
N ALA A 31 -2.60 -17.43 -1.19
CA ALA A 31 -3.60 -17.26 -2.24
C ALA A 31 -4.31 -15.90 -2.14
N VAL A 32 -4.68 -15.46 -0.94
CA VAL A 32 -5.29 -14.13 -0.73
C VAL A 32 -4.33 -13.01 -1.13
N LYS A 33 -3.07 -13.08 -0.70
CA LYS A 33 -2.03 -12.09 -1.07
C LYS A 33 -1.88 -11.97 -2.58
N LYS A 34 -1.75 -13.12 -3.28
CA LYS A 34 -1.60 -13.16 -4.74
C LYS A 34 -2.84 -12.64 -5.47
N GLU A 35 -4.03 -13.04 -5.02
CA GLU A 35 -5.29 -12.62 -5.63
C GLU A 35 -5.48 -11.11 -5.50
N LEU A 36 -5.16 -10.50 -4.34
CA LEU A 36 -5.26 -9.05 -4.17
C LEU A 36 -4.38 -8.29 -5.16
N ILE A 37 -3.11 -8.68 -5.30
CA ILE A 37 -2.19 -8.07 -6.27
C ILE A 37 -2.70 -8.26 -7.69
N ALA A 38 -3.10 -9.49 -8.06
CA ALA A 38 -3.60 -9.79 -9.39
C ALA A 38 -4.85 -8.96 -9.73
N ARG A 39 -5.75 -8.75 -8.76
CA ARG A 39 -6.95 -7.93 -8.95
C ARG A 39 -6.64 -6.47 -9.18
N ILE A 40 -5.64 -5.90 -8.50
CA ILE A 40 -5.23 -4.51 -8.75
C ILE A 40 -4.71 -4.37 -10.19
N THR A 41 -3.92 -5.34 -10.67
CA THR A 41 -3.35 -5.32 -12.02
C THR A 41 -4.37 -5.56 -13.13
N GLN A 42 -5.44 -6.32 -12.87
CA GLN A 42 -6.45 -6.67 -13.89
C GLN A 42 -7.62 -5.68 -13.99
N LEU A 43 -7.80 -4.79 -13.00
CA LEU A 43 -8.92 -3.86 -12.94
C LEU A 43 -8.62 -2.54 -13.65
N ASP A 44 -8.21 -2.58 -14.91
CA ASP A 44 -7.87 -1.38 -15.69
C ASP A 44 -9.10 -0.46 -15.89
N ASP A 45 -10.27 -1.04 -16.17
CA ASP A 45 -11.48 -0.28 -16.55
C ASP A 45 -12.34 0.21 -15.37
N ASP A 46 -12.14 -0.30 -14.14
CA ASP A 46 -12.94 0.06 -12.95
C ASP A 46 -12.10 0.71 -11.85
N GLU A 47 -11.86 2.01 -12.02
CA GLU A 47 -11.09 2.84 -11.07
C GLU A 47 -11.67 2.77 -9.64
N THR A 48 -13.00 2.75 -9.50
CA THR A 48 -13.64 2.77 -8.18
C THR A 48 -13.37 1.49 -7.40
N ILE A 49 -13.49 0.34 -8.06
CA ILE A 49 -13.20 -0.95 -7.42
C ILE A 49 -11.70 -1.10 -7.19
N ARG A 50 -10.85 -0.73 -8.15
CA ARG A 50 -9.40 -0.81 -8.02
C ARG A 50 -8.90 -0.05 -6.78
N LYS A 51 -9.37 1.19 -6.56
CA LYS A 51 -9.07 1.97 -5.36
C LYS A 51 -9.46 1.25 -4.08
N LYS A 52 -10.64 0.62 -4.04
CA LYS A 52 -11.07 -0.16 -2.87
C LYS A 52 -10.17 -1.38 -2.62
N VAL A 53 -9.75 -2.08 -3.66
CA VAL A 53 -8.80 -3.20 -3.53
C VAL A 53 -7.43 -2.72 -3.03
N CYS A 54 -6.97 -1.56 -3.49
CA CYS A 54 -5.75 -0.93 -2.97
C CYS A 54 -5.84 -0.66 -1.46
N TYR A 55 -6.96 -0.11 -0.97
CA TYR A 55 -7.14 0.09 0.47
C TYR A 55 -7.19 -1.23 1.26
N ILE A 56 -7.76 -2.30 0.69
CA ILE A 56 -7.75 -3.63 1.32
C ILE A 56 -6.33 -4.18 1.39
N ALA A 57 -5.55 -4.03 0.32
CA ALA A 57 -4.15 -4.46 0.27
C ALA A 57 -3.29 -3.68 1.26
N ALA A 58 -3.48 -2.37 1.38
CA ALA A 58 -2.77 -1.54 2.35
C ALA A 58 -3.09 -1.96 3.79
N GLU A 59 -4.36 -2.24 4.10
CA GLU A 59 -4.75 -2.71 5.44
C GLU A 59 -4.17 -4.09 5.75
N LEU A 60 -4.21 -5.01 4.78
CA LEU A 60 -3.59 -6.32 4.95
C LEU A 60 -2.08 -6.20 5.16
N ALA A 61 -1.39 -5.36 4.39
CA ALA A 61 0.04 -5.10 4.56
C ALA A 61 0.37 -4.53 5.95
N LYS A 62 -0.47 -3.62 6.45
CA LYS A 62 -0.34 -3.06 7.80
C LYS A 62 -0.48 -4.14 8.88
N ASN A 63 -1.48 -5.00 8.77
CA ASN A 63 -1.70 -6.10 9.73
C ASN A 63 -0.63 -7.20 9.65
N LEU A 64 0.07 -7.31 8.52
CA LEU A 64 1.18 -8.23 8.31
C LEU A 64 2.55 -7.62 8.68
N MET A 65 2.55 -6.45 9.30
CA MET A 65 3.75 -5.86 9.89
C MET A 65 3.90 -6.38 11.32
N ASP A 66 5.07 -6.92 11.65
CA ASP A 66 5.37 -7.37 13.01
C ASP A 66 5.84 -6.22 13.92
N GLU A 67 6.11 -6.56 15.19
CA GLU A 67 6.57 -5.61 16.22
C GLU A 67 7.93 -4.96 15.90
N ASN A 68 8.75 -5.58 15.02
CA ASN A 68 10.05 -5.08 14.59
C ASN A 68 9.96 -4.27 13.28
N GLU A 69 8.75 -3.90 12.87
CA GLU A 69 8.46 -3.27 11.57
C GLU A 69 8.93 -4.11 10.37
N GLN A 70 8.97 -5.44 10.51
CA GLN A 70 9.28 -6.34 9.41
C GLN A 70 7.98 -6.82 8.75
N SER A 71 7.89 -6.66 7.42
CA SER A 71 6.73 -7.10 6.65
C SER A 71 6.76 -8.62 6.38
N GLN A 72 5.65 -9.30 6.69
CA GLN A 72 5.39 -10.70 6.31
C GLN A 72 4.84 -10.86 4.87
N TRP A 73 4.81 -9.75 4.12
CA TRP A 73 4.35 -9.70 2.73
C TRP A 73 5.37 -8.97 1.86
N PRO A 74 6.55 -9.54 1.56
CA PRO A 74 7.55 -8.89 0.72
C PRO A 74 7.04 -8.60 -0.70
N GLU A 75 6.15 -9.44 -1.23
CA GLU A 75 5.63 -9.31 -2.61
C GLU A 75 4.84 -8.01 -2.85
N ILE A 76 4.22 -7.42 -1.82
CA ILE A 76 3.52 -6.14 -1.97
C ILE A 76 4.50 -4.99 -2.22
N MET A 77 5.70 -5.07 -1.65
CA MET A 77 6.74 -4.05 -1.82
C MET A 77 7.31 -4.12 -3.25
N GLU A 78 7.58 -5.33 -3.75
CA GLU A 78 7.97 -5.53 -5.15
C GLU A 78 6.90 -5.00 -6.10
N PHE A 79 5.62 -5.28 -5.82
CA PHE A 79 4.49 -4.77 -6.58
C PHE A 79 4.44 -3.23 -6.58
N LEU A 80 4.65 -2.56 -5.45
CA LEU A 80 4.68 -1.10 -5.36
C LEU A 80 5.77 -0.51 -6.27
N PHE A 81 6.99 -1.05 -6.19
CA PHE A 81 8.11 -0.55 -6.98
C PHE A 81 7.91 -0.76 -8.47
N GLN A 82 7.42 -1.92 -8.88
CA GLN A 82 7.13 -2.21 -10.29
C GLN A 82 5.98 -1.34 -10.81
N SER A 83 4.92 -1.17 -10.03
CA SER A 83 3.73 -0.43 -10.43
C SER A 83 4.00 1.07 -10.53
N ALA A 84 4.76 1.64 -9.61
CA ALA A 84 5.14 3.05 -9.64
C ALA A 84 6.05 3.41 -10.83
N ASN A 85 6.84 2.45 -11.34
CA ASN A 85 7.69 2.60 -12.52
C ASN A 85 7.05 2.08 -13.82
N SER A 86 5.81 1.59 -13.76
CA SER A 86 5.12 1.03 -14.94
C SER A 86 4.81 2.11 -15.98
N SER A 87 4.52 1.72 -17.22
CA SER A 87 4.01 2.66 -18.25
C SER A 87 2.53 3.01 -18.07
N HIS A 88 1.81 2.30 -17.19
CA HIS A 88 0.37 2.42 -17.03
C HIS A 88 0.02 3.36 -15.88
N SER A 89 -0.59 4.52 -16.18
CA SER A 89 -0.98 5.51 -15.18
C SER A 89 -1.88 4.94 -14.07
N ALA A 90 -2.76 3.99 -14.41
CA ALA A 90 -3.64 3.32 -13.45
C ALA A 90 -2.87 2.50 -12.39
N LEU A 91 -1.76 1.86 -12.77
CA LEU A 91 -0.92 1.09 -11.85
C LEU A 91 -0.04 2.02 -11.00
N LYS A 92 0.49 3.10 -11.59
CA LYS A 92 1.19 4.15 -10.84
C LYS A 92 0.28 4.73 -9.75
N GLU A 93 -0.94 5.11 -10.13
CA GLU A 93 -1.96 5.60 -9.19
C GLU A 93 -2.23 4.57 -8.10
N SER A 94 -2.42 3.30 -8.46
CA SER A 94 -2.69 2.23 -7.48
C SER A 94 -1.57 2.05 -6.46
N ALA A 95 -0.30 2.10 -6.90
CA ALA A 95 0.84 2.04 -6.01
C ALA A 95 0.85 3.22 -5.02
N LEU A 96 0.60 4.44 -5.53
CA LEU A 96 0.56 5.65 -4.71
C LEU A 96 -0.59 5.63 -3.69
N ILE A 97 -1.74 5.05 -4.02
CA ILE A 97 -2.88 4.91 -3.10
C ILE A 97 -2.57 3.95 -1.96
N ILE A 98 -1.95 2.80 -2.27
CA ILE A 98 -1.52 1.86 -1.22
C ILE A 98 -0.52 2.56 -0.29
N PHE A 99 0.41 3.31 -0.88
CA PHE A 99 1.42 4.02 -0.12
C PHE A 99 0.84 5.17 0.73
N GLU A 100 -0.11 5.94 0.20
CA GLU A 100 -0.85 6.97 0.93
C GLU A 100 -1.61 6.37 2.12
N ALA A 101 -2.27 5.23 1.91
CA ALA A 101 -3.04 4.54 2.94
C ALA A 101 -2.17 3.94 4.05
N PHE A 102 -0.96 3.49 3.71
CA PHE A 102 -0.01 2.95 4.67
C PHE A 102 1.45 3.36 4.34
N PRO A 103 1.87 4.58 4.75
CA PRO A 103 3.23 5.07 4.46
C PRO A 103 4.34 4.24 5.15
N GLY A 104 3.99 3.56 6.24
CA GLY A 104 4.88 2.68 7.00
C GLY A 104 5.13 1.32 6.34
N ILE A 105 4.65 1.08 5.11
CA ILE A 105 4.77 -0.21 4.41
C ILE A 105 6.20 -0.72 4.23
N PHE A 106 7.19 0.18 4.24
CA PHE A 106 8.60 -0.17 4.16
C PHE A 106 9.23 -0.55 5.51
N GLY A 107 8.53 -0.26 6.61
CA GLY A 107 8.96 -0.59 7.97
C GLY A 107 10.40 -0.20 8.27
N ASN A 108 11.18 -1.14 8.79
CA ASN A 108 12.59 -0.93 9.13
C ASN A 108 13.54 -0.72 7.92
N GLN A 109 13.07 -0.98 6.69
CA GLN A 109 13.84 -0.74 5.46
C GLN A 109 13.67 0.69 4.93
N ALA A 110 12.75 1.48 5.52
CA ALA A 110 12.42 2.82 5.05
C ALA A 110 13.65 3.74 4.95
N GLU A 111 14.56 3.70 5.94
CA GLU A 111 15.79 4.52 5.94
C GLU A 111 16.70 4.17 4.77
N GLN A 112 16.90 2.87 4.50
CA GLN A 112 17.75 2.41 3.40
C GLN A 112 17.13 2.73 2.04
N LEU A 113 15.80 2.67 1.93
CA LEU A 113 15.06 2.89 0.69
C LEU A 113 14.69 4.35 0.46
N THR A 114 14.99 5.27 1.39
CA THR A 114 14.57 6.67 1.34
C THR A 114 14.92 7.35 0.02
N GLN A 115 16.14 7.12 -0.50
CA GLN A 115 16.57 7.71 -1.77
C GLN A 115 15.71 7.22 -2.95
N ILE A 116 15.41 5.92 -2.99
CA ILE A 116 14.59 5.30 -4.04
C ILE A 116 13.15 5.81 -3.95
N ILE A 117 12.60 5.90 -2.75
CA ILE A 117 11.25 6.43 -2.49
C ILE A 117 11.14 7.88 -2.99
N HIS A 118 12.12 8.74 -2.67
CA HIS A 118 12.15 10.12 -3.17
C HIS A 118 12.22 10.18 -4.69
N GLN A 119 13.02 9.34 -5.34
CA GLN A 119 13.10 9.29 -6.79
C GLN A 119 11.75 8.90 -7.42
N ILE A 120 11.06 7.92 -6.84
CA ILE A 120 9.73 7.51 -7.29
C ILE A 120 8.73 8.66 -7.15
N PHE A 121 8.73 9.36 -6.01
CA PHE A 121 7.87 10.53 -5.82
C PHE A 121 8.15 11.63 -6.84
N LEU A 122 9.42 11.96 -7.08
CA LEU A 122 9.79 12.95 -8.09
C LEU A 122 9.33 12.55 -9.48
N ASN A 123 9.45 11.28 -9.85
CA ASN A 123 8.97 10.78 -11.13
C ASN A 123 7.45 10.87 -11.24
N CYS A 124 6.71 10.48 -10.20
CA CYS A 124 5.24 10.50 -10.20
C CYS A 124 4.66 11.93 -10.12
N LEU A 125 5.32 12.84 -9.41
CA LEU A 125 4.94 14.27 -9.34
C LEU A 125 5.15 14.99 -10.67
N ASN A 126 6.06 14.51 -11.50
CA ASN A 126 6.31 15.00 -12.85
C ASN A 126 5.64 14.16 -13.96
N ASP A 127 4.76 13.23 -13.59
CA ASP A 127 4.07 12.37 -14.56
C ASP A 127 3.19 13.19 -15.51
N GLN A 128 2.93 12.68 -16.72
CA GLN A 128 2.06 13.34 -17.70
C GLN A 128 0.59 13.33 -17.25
N ASP A 129 0.17 12.31 -16.50
CA ASP A 129 -1.19 12.19 -15.98
C ASP A 129 -1.40 13.03 -14.71
N SER A 130 -2.36 13.96 -14.76
CA SER A 130 -2.72 14.79 -13.62
C SER A 130 -3.19 14.03 -12.39
N LYS A 131 -3.84 12.87 -12.56
CA LYS A 131 -4.32 12.05 -11.44
C LYS A 131 -3.16 11.42 -10.69
N VAL A 132 -2.16 10.94 -11.41
CA VAL A 132 -0.93 10.39 -10.83
C VAL A 132 -0.20 11.48 -10.05
N ARG A 133 -0.04 12.68 -10.62
CA ARG A 133 0.57 13.82 -9.92
C ARG A 133 -0.17 14.19 -8.63
N TYR A 134 -1.50 14.24 -8.67
CA TYR A 134 -2.32 14.56 -7.51
C TYR A 134 -2.18 13.52 -6.40
N THR A 135 -2.29 12.24 -6.76
CA THR A 135 -2.15 11.12 -5.82
C THR A 135 -0.73 11.06 -5.24
N ALA A 136 0.28 11.35 -6.06
CA ALA A 136 1.68 11.43 -5.61
C ALA A 136 1.87 12.53 -4.56
N ALA A 137 1.25 13.69 -4.74
CA ALA A 137 1.30 14.77 -3.75
C ALA A 137 0.64 14.37 -2.42
N GLN A 138 -0.51 13.68 -2.46
CA GLN A 138 -1.18 13.16 -1.27
C GLN A 138 -0.33 12.11 -0.54
N ALA A 139 0.18 11.14 -1.29
CA ALA A 139 1.04 10.08 -0.79
C ALA A 139 2.35 10.65 -0.17
N PHE A 140 2.93 11.68 -0.79
CA PHE A 140 4.11 12.36 -0.26
C PHE A 140 3.80 13.15 1.02
N ALA A 141 2.64 13.82 1.10
CA ALA A 141 2.21 14.49 2.32
C ALA A 141 1.99 13.49 3.47
N ALA A 142 1.38 12.34 3.18
CA ALA A 142 1.21 11.25 4.14
C ALA A 142 2.55 10.70 4.63
N TYR A 143 3.53 10.53 3.73
CA TYR A 143 4.90 10.13 4.06
C TYR A 143 5.58 11.11 5.01
N LEU A 144 5.56 12.41 4.67
CA LEU A 144 6.18 13.43 5.49
C LEU A 144 5.55 13.47 6.88
N LYS A 145 4.22 13.40 6.96
CA LYS A 145 3.50 13.34 8.24
C LYS A 145 3.94 12.14 9.07
N HIS A 146 4.00 10.95 8.48
CA HIS A 146 4.43 9.74 9.17
C HIS A 146 5.86 9.86 9.72
N ASN A 147 6.79 10.41 8.93
CA ASN A 147 8.17 10.61 9.38
C ASN A 147 8.31 11.71 10.44
N CYS A 148 7.55 12.81 10.35
CA CYS A 148 7.53 13.84 11.38
C CYS A 148 7.03 13.31 12.73
N GLU A 149 5.99 12.47 12.73
CA GLU A 149 5.50 11.80 13.93
C GLU A 149 6.59 10.87 14.51
N LYS A 150 7.33 10.14 13.66
CA LYS A 150 8.46 9.29 14.07
C LYS A 150 9.61 10.11 14.69
N THR A 151 9.94 11.29 14.14
CA THR A 151 10.98 12.18 14.68
C THR A 151 10.56 12.87 15.99
N GLN A 152 9.27 13.20 16.18
CA GLN A 152 8.77 13.78 17.43
C GLN A 152 8.80 12.78 18.60
N LEU A 153 8.59 11.49 18.34
CA LEU A 153 8.72 10.44 19.36
C LEU A 153 10.16 10.24 19.86
N LEU A 154 11.17 10.65 19.09
CA LEU A 154 12.59 10.53 19.45
C LEU A 154 13.14 11.76 20.19
N ASN A 155 12.40 12.87 20.28
CA ASN A 155 12.89 14.15 20.85
C ASN A 155 12.33 14.50 22.23
N ILE A 156 11.87 13.51 23.01
CA ILE A 156 11.52 13.71 24.43
C ILE A 156 12.65 13.14 25.32
N HIS A 157 13.79 13.83 25.39
CA HIS A 157 14.78 13.70 26.46
C HIS A 157 15.48 15.03 26.72
#